data_AF-A0A0C3B9K0-F1
#
_entry.id   AF-A0A0C3B9K0-F1
#
_cell.length_a   1.000
_cell.length_b   1.000
_cell.length_c   1.000
_cell.angle_alpha   90.00
_cell.angle_beta   90.00
_cell.angle_gamma   90.00
#
_symmetry.space_group_name_H-M   'P 1'
#
loop_
_entity.id
_entity.type
_entity.pdbx_description
1 polymer ?
#
loop_
_entity_poly.entity_id
_entity_poly.type
_entity_poly.pdbx_seq_one_letter_code
_entity_poly.pdbx_strand_id
1 'polypeptide(L)'
;MAPNHTGGDDLDDEFQVEYQFSDENIDAVVQDLTTKKKKKRKRKSEVTKAVKRQKLEEAGEEAYSKLAAFQSTIVQAEYFNALQAKTFKDKSPLELDSIKFQASSFTDTTEYGTERDLEKLPDFISQVTPTLKTRLTQKPANKGAPTLIFITGAALRAAEVTRLLRTMRGTKGGEIAKLFAKHFKLQEHAEYLQRTAVAGGVGTAGRIGKLLGETESLSLKALTHIVVDASHRDAKMRTIFDIPETREALMREVFGNQALKNAIDAGKVTIVLF
;
A
#
# COMPACT_ATOMS: atom_id res chain seq x y z
N MET A 1 -45.56 -61.68 11.55
CA MET A 1 -44.67 -62.79 11.95
C MET A 1 -43.33 -62.19 12.35
N ALA A 2 -42.94 -62.32 13.62
CA ALA A 2 -41.53 -62.19 14.04
C ALA A 2 -40.83 -63.56 13.82
N PRO A 3 -39.52 -63.80 14.12
CA PRO A 3 -38.46 -62.93 14.68
C PRO A 3 -37.02 -63.21 14.08
N ASN A 4 -35.99 -62.75 14.82
CA ASN A 4 -34.58 -63.21 14.93
C ASN A 4 -33.47 -62.40 14.22
N HIS A 5 -32.69 -61.59 14.95
CA HIS A 5 -31.41 -61.86 15.69
C HIS A 5 -30.27 -61.21 14.85
N THR A 6 -29.26 -60.47 15.32
CA THR A 6 -28.43 -60.30 16.54
C THR A 6 -27.76 -58.91 16.42
N GLY A 7 -27.23 -58.20 17.42
CA GLY A 7 -26.86 -58.48 18.79
C GLY A 7 -26.34 -57.16 19.40
N GLY A 8 -26.44 -57.05 20.72
CA GLY A 8 -25.71 -56.09 21.53
C GLY A 8 -24.72 -56.87 22.39
N ASP A 9 -23.63 -56.23 22.78
CA ASP A 9 -22.89 -56.55 23.99
C ASP A 9 -22.21 -55.26 24.47
N ASP A 10 -22.57 -54.90 25.70
CA ASP A 10 -21.99 -53.89 26.58
C ASP A 10 -20.96 -54.58 27.48
N LEU A 11 -19.86 -53.86 27.76
CA LEU A 11 -19.12 -53.76 29.03
C LEU A 11 -18.53 -55.04 29.67
N ASP A 12 -17.20 -55.05 29.83
CA ASP A 12 -16.53 -54.94 31.15
C ASP A 12 -15.01 -55.04 30.98
N ASP A 13 -14.26 -54.04 31.46
CA ASP A 13 -12.92 -54.28 32.01
C ASP A 13 -12.52 -53.10 32.92
N GLU A 14 -12.63 -53.39 34.20
CA GLU A 14 -12.35 -52.55 35.36
C GLU A 14 -10.82 -52.53 35.61
N PHE A 15 -10.16 -51.41 35.31
CA PHE A 15 -8.73 -51.23 35.61
C PHE A 15 -8.56 -50.30 36.81
N GLN A 16 -8.58 -50.85 38.02
CA GLN A 16 -8.10 -50.18 39.22
C GLN A 16 -6.56 -50.15 39.20
N VAL A 17 -5.97 -48.97 39.06
CA VAL A 17 -4.54 -48.75 39.36
C VAL A 17 -4.45 -47.91 40.62
N GLU A 18 -4.15 -48.58 41.72
CA GLU A 18 -3.84 -47.97 43.00
C GLU A 18 -2.44 -47.34 42.92
N TYR A 19 -2.38 -46.01 42.76
CA TYR A 19 -1.13 -45.26 42.86
C TYR A 19 -0.86 -44.93 44.34
N GLN A 20 0.12 -45.60 44.94
CA GLN A 20 0.68 -45.17 46.22
C GLN A 20 1.45 -43.85 46.03
N PHE A 21 0.94 -42.78 46.64
CA PHE A 21 1.65 -41.50 46.76
C PHE A 21 2.56 -41.56 47.99
N SER A 22 3.87 -41.39 47.80
CA SER A 22 4.75 -40.93 48.87
C SER A 22 4.79 -39.40 48.88
N ASP A 23 4.66 -38.81 50.06
CA ASP A 23 4.56 -37.34 50.27
C ASP A 23 5.79 -36.55 49.77
N GLU A 24 6.92 -37.21 49.46
CA GLU A 24 8.16 -36.53 49.05
C GLU A 24 8.19 -36.08 47.57
N ASN A 25 7.24 -36.49 46.72
CA ASN A 25 7.28 -36.21 45.27
C ASN A 25 6.14 -35.30 44.73
N ILE A 26 5.21 -34.88 45.59
CA ILE A 26 4.09 -34.01 45.18
C ILE A 26 4.57 -32.58 44.96
N ASP A 27 5.46 -32.08 45.81
CA ASP A 27 5.94 -30.70 45.74
C ASP A 27 6.74 -30.40 44.47
N ALA A 28 7.55 -31.34 43.99
CA ALA A 28 8.33 -31.18 42.76
C ALA A 28 7.42 -31.12 41.52
N VAL A 29 6.37 -31.94 41.45
CA VAL A 29 5.40 -31.95 40.35
C VAL A 29 4.53 -30.69 40.36
N VAL A 30 4.12 -30.22 41.55
CA VAL A 30 3.37 -28.98 41.71
C VAL A 30 4.24 -27.76 41.35
N GLN A 31 5.53 -27.75 41.68
CA GLN A 31 6.45 -26.67 41.31
C GLN A 31 6.69 -26.59 39.78
N ASP A 32 6.84 -27.72 39.10
CA ASP A 32 7.03 -27.75 37.64
C ASP A 32 5.75 -27.33 36.88
N LEU A 33 4.57 -27.78 37.34
CA LEU A 33 3.28 -27.37 36.77
C LEU A 33 2.98 -25.88 36.99
N THR A 34 3.33 -25.34 38.17
CA THR A 34 3.13 -23.92 38.48
C THR A 34 4.10 -23.02 37.72
N THR A 35 5.36 -23.43 37.54
CA THR A 35 6.35 -22.69 36.73
C THR A 35 6.02 -22.72 35.24
N LYS A 36 5.56 -23.86 34.69
CA LYS A 36 5.07 -23.96 33.30
C LYS A 36 3.83 -23.08 33.06
N LYS A 37 2.85 -23.06 33.98
CA LYS A 37 1.69 -22.14 33.91
C LYS A 37 2.10 -20.66 34.00
N LYS A 38 3.05 -20.31 34.88
CA LYS A 38 3.59 -18.93 34.99
C LYS A 38 4.32 -18.50 33.71
N LYS A 39 5.18 -19.35 33.12
CA LYS A 39 5.85 -19.08 31.83
C LYS A 39 4.86 -18.90 30.68
N LYS A 40 3.81 -19.73 30.58
CA LYS A 40 2.77 -19.61 29.54
C LYS A 40 1.94 -18.33 29.69
N ARG A 41 1.60 -17.92 30.93
CA ARG A 41 0.90 -16.64 31.20
C ARG A 41 1.78 -15.42 30.89
N LYS A 42 3.09 -15.48 31.18
CA LYS A 42 4.05 -14.40 30.87
C LYS A 42 4.25 -14.21 29.36
N ARG A 43 4.40 -15.29 28.60
CA ARG A 43 4.45 -15.22 27.12
C ARG A 43 3.16 -14.67 26.51
N LYS A 44 2.00 -15.08 27.02
CA LYS A 44 0.70 -14.58 26.53
C LYS A 44 0.53 -13.08 26.83
N SER A 45 0.99 -12.59 27.98
CA SER A 45 0.94 -11.16 28.31
C SER A 45 1.94 -10.31 27.52
N GLU A 46 3.14 -10.81 27.24
CA GLU A 46 4.13 -10.14 26.38
C GLU A 46 3.65 -10.02 24.93
N VAL A 47 3.08 -11.09 24.36
CA VAL A 47 2.46 -11.05 23.02
C VAL A 47 1.29 -10.06 22.98
N THR A 48 0.44 -10.04 24.01
CA THR A 48 -0.70 -9.11 24.05
C THR A 48 -0.25 -7.64 24.18
N LYS A 49 0.81 -7.37 24.94
CA LYS A 49 1.42 -6.03 25.05
C LYS A 49 2.10 -5.60 23.75
N ALA A 50 2.81 -6.50 23.07
CA ALA A 50 3.42 -6.22 21.77
C ALA A 50 2.36 -5.92 20.71
N VAL A 51 1.29 -6.72 20.65
CA VAL A 51 0.15 -6.48 19.74
C VAL A 51 -0.56 -5.17 20.06
N LYS A 52 -0.76 -4.83 21.35
CA LYS A 52 -1.39 -3.56 21.74
C LYS A 52 -0.51 -2.35 21.39
N ARG A 53 0.80 -2.45 21.58
CA ARG A 53 1.76 -1.39 21.23
C ARG A 53 1.87 -1.21 19.72
N GLN A 54 1.93 -2.31 18.97
CA GLN A 54 1.88 -2.30 17.52
C GLN A 54 0.59 -1.65 17.02
N LYS A 55 -0.58 -1.99 17.59
CA LYS A 55 -1.85 -1.33 17.23
C LYS A 55 -1.88 0.17 17.55
N LEU A 56 -1.21 0.60 18.61
CA LEU A 56 -1.12 2.02 18.98
C LEU A 56 -0.17 2.79 18.04
N GLU A 57 0.95 2.16 17.67
CA GLU A 57 1.92 2.69 16.70
C GLU A 57 1.29 2.74 15.30
N GLU A 58 0.58 1.68 14.89
CA GLU A 58 -0.20 1.63 13.65
C GLU A 58 -1.26 2.75 13.63
N ALA A 59 -2.05 2.93 14.70
CA ALA A 59 -3.04 4.00 14.78
C ALA A 59 -2.43 5.43 14.75
N GLY A 60 -1.22 5.59 15.30
CA GLY A 60 -0.47 6.86 15.26
C GLY A 60 0.07 7.19 13.88
N GLU A 61 0.67 6.22 13.20
CA GLU A 61 1.12 6.35 11.80
C GLU A 61 -0.07 6.55 10.84
N GLU A 62 -1.19 5.90 11.13
CA GLU A 62 -2.45 5.96 10.37
C GLU A 62 -3.08 7.36 10.35
N ALA A 63 -3.13 8.02 11.51
CA ALA A 63 -3.60 9.40 11.62
C ALA A 63 -2.61 10.35 10.94
N TYR A 64 -1.31 10.10 11.11
CA TYR A 64 -0.24 10.94 10.57
C TYR A 64 -0.20 10.93 9.04
N SER A 65 -0.43 9.77 8.40
CA SER A 65 -0.44 9.65 6.94
C SER A 65 -1.60 10.40 6.29
N LYS A 66 -2.82 10.26 6.84
CA LYS A 66 -3.98 11.04 6.40
C LYS A 66 -3.69 12.52 6.62
N LEU A 67 -3.27 12.91 7.83
CA LEU A 67 -2.92 14.29 8.14
C LEU A 67 -1.91 14.86 7.15
N ALA A 68 -0.86 14.12 6.79
CA ALA A 68 0.18 14.57 5.86
C ALA A 68 -0.41 14.98 4.51
N ALA A 69 -1.35 14.22 3.93
CA ALA A 69 -2.00 14.58 2.66
C ALA A 69 -2.80 15.90 2.76
N PHE A 70 -3.30 16.26 3.94
CA PHE A 70 -4.00 17.53 4.20
C PHE A 70 -3.09 18.65 4.75
N GLN A 71 -1.80 18.37 4.98
CA GLN A 71 -0.86 19.38 5.45
C GLN A 71 -0.25 20.19 4.29
N SER A 72 0.46 21.26 4.65
CA SER A 72 1.28 22.04 3.73
C SER A 72 2.35 21.18 3.04
N THR A 73 2.82 21.66 1.90
CA THR A 73 3.84 20.98 1.09
C THR A 73 5.16 20.77 1.83
N ILE A 74 5.48 21.60 2.83
CA ILE A 74 6.65 21.42 3.71
C ILE A 74 6.51 20.14 4.51
N VAL A 75 5.38 19.93 5.19
CA VAL A 75 5.13 18.74 6.00
C VAL A 75 5.02 17.50 5.11
N GLN A 76 4.42 17.64 3.92
CA GLN A 76 4.38 16.54 2.94
C GLN A 76 5.78 16.09 2.52
N ALA A 77 6.67 17.03 2.23
CA ALA A 77 8.05 16.73 1.88
C ALA A 77 8.81 16.06 3.04
N GLU A 78 8.68 16.59 4.25
CA GLU A 78 9.27 15.98 5.46
C GLU A 78 8.78 14.54 5.67
N TYR A 79 7.48 14.31 5.52
CA TYR A 79 6.89 12.97 5.62
C TYR A 79 7.43 12.03 4.56
N PHE A 80 7.47 12.44 3.29
CA PHE A 80 8.02 11.65 2.20
C PHE A 80 9.50 11.30 2.42
N ASN A 81 10.29 12.28 2.85
CA ASN A 81 11.71 12.10 3.14
C ASN A 81 11.92 11.15 4.35
N ALA A 82 11.03 11.17 5.34
CA ALA A 82 11.04 10.20 6.42
C ALA A 82 10.70 8.78 5.93
N LEU A 83 9.76 8.64 5.00
CA LEU A 83 9.45 7.35 4.36
C LEU A 83 10.63 6.81 3.52
N GLN A 84 11.35 7.70 2.84
CA GLN A 84 12.60 7.35 2.15
C GLN A 84 13.64 6.86 3.14
N ALA A 85 13.91 7.58 4.24
CA ALA A 85 14.87 7.16 5.26
C ALA A 85 14.49 5.81 5.90
N LYS A 86 13.19 5.58 6.15
CA LYS A 86 12.68 4.27 6.63
C LYS A 86 12.90 3.14 5.62
N THR A 87 12.91 3.47 4.33
CA THR A 87 13.03 2.50 3.23
C THR A 87 14.49 2.20 2.89
N PHE A 88 15.34 3.22 2.83
CA PHE A 88 16.77 3.15 2.48
C PHE A 88 17.65 3.16 3.72
N LYS A 89 17.46 2.19 4.62
CA LYS A 89 18.20 2.08 5.89
C LYS A 89 19.72 1.88 5.69
N ASP A 90 20.10 1.43 4.51
CA ASP A 90 21.46 1.18 4.07
C ASP A 90 22.19 2.43 3.55
N LYS A 91 21.48 3.54 3.33
CA LYS A 91 22.07 4.79 2.83
C LYS A 91 22.61 5.65 3.95
N SER A 92 23.77 6.26 3.68
CA SER A 92 24.34 7.29 4.55
C SER A 92 23.47 8.56 4.57
N PRO A 93 23.64 9.45 5.57
CA PRO A 93 22.91 10.72 5.61
C PRO A 93 23.09 11.57 4.35
N LEU A 94 24.28 11.54 3.74
CA LEU A 94 24.58 12.27 2.50
C LEU A 94 23.84 11.68 1.29
N GLU A 95 23.77 10.35 1.20
CA GLU A 95 23.01 9.67 0.14
C GLU A 95 21.50 9.81 0.32
N LEU A 96 21.01 9.91 1.56
CA LEU A 96 19.62 10.24 1.82
C LEU A 96 19.30 11.67 1.40
N ASP A 97 20.21 12.61 1.61
CA ASP A 97 20.00 14.01 1.23
C ASP A 97 19.84 14.20 -0.29
N SER A 98 20.59 13.45 -1.09
CA SER A 98 20.53 13.54 -2.56
C SER A 98 19.22 13.01 -3.17
N ILE A 99 18.48 12.16 -2.43
CA ILE A 99 17.20 11.60 -2.90
C ILE A 99 15.97 12.33 -2.33
N LYS A 100 16.16 13.29 -1.42
CA LYS A 100 15.04 14.04 -0.83
C LYS A 100 14.24 14.81 -1.88
N PHE A 101 12.96 14.94 -1.59
CA PHE A 101 12.07 15.87 -2.27
C PHE A 101 11.91 17.16 -1.47
N GLN A 102 11.80 18.27 -2.17
CA GLN A 102 11.59 19.59 -1.58
C GLN A 102 10.09 19.89 -1.52
N ALA A 103 9.68 20.89 -0.74
CA ALA A 103 8.28 21.33 -0.67
C ALA A 103 7.73 21.72 -2.06
N SER A 104 8.57 22.33 -2.92
CA SER A 104 8.24 22.67 -4.31
C SER A 104 7.97 21.47 -5.21
N SER A 105 8.38 20.26 -4.81
CA SER A 105 8.07 19.02 -5.53
C SER A 105 6.60 18.62 -5.40
N PHE A 106 5.88 19.16 -4.40
CA PHE A 106 4.50 18.82 -4.08
C PHE A 106 3.53 19.91 -4.54
N THR A 107 2.36 19.48 -4.99
CA THR A 107 1.23 20.38 -5.23
C THR A 107 0.59 20.75 -3.90
N ASP A 108 0.33 22.03 -3.68
CA ASP A 108 -0.45 22.47 -2.52
C ASP A 108 -1.91 22.03 -2.68
N THR A 109 -2.43 21.34 -1.67
CA THR A 109 -3.78 20.78 -1.65
C THR A 109 -4.59 21.28 -0.46
N THR A 110 -4.05 22.23 0.31
CA THR A 110 -4.63 22.72 1.56
C THR A 110 -5.94 23.48 1.35
N GLU A 111 -6.12 24.10 0.19
CA GLU A 111 -7.37 24.79 -0.19
C GLU A 111 -8.52 23.81 -0.47
N TYR A 112 -8.22 22.53 -0.73
CA TYR A 112 -9.25 21.51 -0.93
C TYR A 112 -9.80 21.02 0.41
N GLY A 113 -10.83 21.70 0.90
CA GLY A 113 -11.48 21.42 2.18
C GLY A 113 -12.49 20.26 2.19
N THR A 114 -12.71 19.60 1.05
CA THR A 114 -13.66 18.48 0.96
C THR A 114 -13.00 17.17 1.37
N GLU A 115 -13.81 16.22 1.86
CA GLU A 115 -13.34 14.86 2.11
C GLU A 115 -12.71 14.26 0.84
N ARG A 116 -11.61 13.51 1.03
CA ARG A 116 -10.92 12.82 -0.05
C ARG A 116 -11.33 11.36 -0.02
N ASP A 117 -12.19 11.00 -0.96
CA ASP A 117 -12.64 9.65 -1.23
C ASP A 117 -12.72 9.43 -2.75
N LEU A 118 -13.08 8.22 -3.18
CA LEU A 118 -13.17 7.93 -4.61
C LEU A 118 -14.11 8.88 -5.36
N GLU A 119 -15.31 9.13 -4.82
CA GLU A 119 -16.35 9.90 -5.48
C GLU A 119 -15.95 11.35 -5.69
N LYS A 120 -15.13 11.87 -4.77
CA LYS A 120 -14.59 13.24 -4.80
C LYS A 120 -13.36 13.41 -5.67
N LEU A 121 -12.74 12.33 -6.17
CA LEU A 121 -11.54 12.42 -7.01
C LEU A 121 -11.67 13.34 -8.24
N PRO A 122 -12.79 13.34 -9.01
CA PRO A 122 -12.91 14.22 -10.18
C PRO A 122 -13.00 15.70 -9.81
N ASP A 123 -13.63 16.00 -8.67
CA ASP A 123 -13.72 17.35 -8.12
C ASP A 123 -12.35 17.81 -7.63
N PHE A 124 -11.66 16.97 -6.86
CA PHE A 124 -10.27 17.20 -6.43
C PHE A 124 -9.35 17.51 -7.61
N ILE A 125 -9.33 16.68 -8.66
CA ILE A 125 -8.51 16.92 -9.85
C ILE A 125 -8.90 18.25 -10.52
N SER A 126 -10.19 18.59 -10.54
CA SER A 126 -10.68 19.81 -11.17
C SER A 126 -10.24 21.08 -10.45
N GLN A 127 -10.23 21.06 -9.11
CA GLN A 127 -9.90 22.23 -8.29
C GLN A 127 -8.39 22.36 -8.07
N VAL A 128 -7.73 21.26 -7.69
CA VAL A 128 -6.32 21.26 -7.30
C VAL A 128 -5.39 21.22 -8.51
N THR A 129 -5.80 20.50 -9.57
CA THR A 129 -4.96 20.28 -10.77
C THR A 129 -5.72 20.58 -12.07
N PRO A 130 -6.23 21.81 -12.27
CA PRO A 130 -7.06 22.15 -13.44
C PRO A 130 -6.35 21.92 -14.78
N THR A 131 -5.01 22.06 -14.79
CA THR A 131 -4.18 21.74 -15.96
C THR A 131 -4.22 20.24 -16.27
N LEU A 132 -4.16 19.37 -15.26
CA LEU A 132 -4.30 17.92 -15.42
C LEU A 132 -5.68 17.56 -15.99
N LYS A 133 -6.75 18.12 -15.43
CA LYS A 133 -8.12 17.93 -15.96
C LYS A 133 -8.16 18.20 -17.46
N THR A 134 -7.62 19.35 -17.87
CA THR A 134 -7.58 19.75 -19.27
C THR A 134 -6.77 18.76 -20.12
N ARG A 135 -5.58 18.35 -19.67
CA ARG A 135 -4.73 17.42 -20.41
C ARG A 135 -5.32 16.01 -20.55
N LEU A 136 -6.09 15.54 -19.57
CA LEU A 136 -6.81 14.26 -19.68
C LEU A 136 -7.86 14.26 -20.82
N THR A 137 -8.34 15.44 -21.22
CA THR A 137 -9.27 15.57 -22.36
C THR A 137 -8.60 15.60 -23.72
N GLN A 138 -7.29 15.85 -23.76
CA GLN A 138 -6.53 16.06 -24.98
C GLN A 138 -5.99 14.73 -25.53
N LYS A 139 -5.78 14.70 -26.84
CA LYS A 139 -5.15 13.55 -27.52
C LYS A 139 -3.68 13.44 -27.10
N PRO A 140 -3.22 12.30 -26.56
CA PRO A 140 -1.80 12.11 -26.28
C PRO A 140 -0.99 12.13 -27.56
N ALA A 141 0.10 12.89 -27.56
CA ALA A 141 1.00 13.02 -28.71
C ALA A 141 1.90 11.78 -28.90
N ASN A 142 2.22 11.06 -27.82
CA ASN A 142 3.11 9.91 -27.84
C ASN A 142 2.40 8.70 -27.22
N LYS A 143 2.74 7.50 -27.70
CA LYS A 143 2.27 6.24 -27.12
C LYS A 143 3.03 5.97 -25.81
N GLY A 144 2.37 5.32 -24.85
CA GLY A 144 2.99 4.95 -23.56
C GLY A 144 3.42 6.13 -22.69
N ALA A 145 3.08 7.38 -23.04
CA ALA A 145 3.51 8.59 -22.34
C ALA A 145 2.29 9.32 -21.74
N PRO A 146 1.80 8.92 -20.56
CA PRO A 146 0.64 9.55 -19.93
C PRO A 146 0.96 10.94 -19.36
N THR A 147 -0.07 11.77 -19.19
CA THR A 147 -0.01 13.02 -18.39
C THR A 147 -0.06 12.75 -16.88
N LEU A 148 -0.65 11.62 -16.50
CA LEU A 148 -0.93 11.25 -15.12
C LEU A 148 -0.46 9.83 -14.85
N ILE A 149 0.26 9.66 -13.75
CA ILE A 149 0.40 8.35 -13.10
C ILE A 149 -0.32 8.44 -11.76
N PHE A 150 -1.29 7.55 -11.52
CA PHE A 150 -2.03 7.45 -10.26
C PHE A 150 -1.68 6.12 -9.57
N ILE A 151 -1.12 6.20 -8.37
CA ILE A 151 -0.58 5.05 -7.64
C ILE A 151 -1.48 4.72 -6.47
N THR A 152 -1.87 3.45 -6.40
CA THR A 152 -2.76 2.92 -5.36
C THR A 152 -2.08 1.79 -4.60
N GLY A 153 -2.50 1.56 -3.35
CA GLY A 153 -2.01 0.46 -2.52
C GLY A 153 -2.52 -0.92 -2.94
N ALA A 154 -3.57 -1.01 -3.77
CA ALA A 154 -4.22 -2.27 -4.12
C ALA A 154 -4.77 -2.31 -5.55
N ALA A 155 -4.74 -3.49 -6.16
CA ALA A 155 -5.23 -3.72 -7.52
C ALA A 155 -6.74 -3.43 -7.70
N LEU A 156 -7.56 -3.75 -6.70
CA LEU A 156 -8.99 -3.44 -6.72
C LEU A 156 -9.22 -1.93 -6.75
N ARG A 157 -8.51 -1.19 -5.89
CA ARG A 157 -8.53 0.27 -5.86
C ARG A 157 -8.07 0.89 -7.19
N ALA A 158 -6.99 0.37 -7.78
CA ALA A 158 -6.56 0.80 -9.11
C ALA A 158 -7.65 0.63 -10.17
N ALA A 159 -8.40 -0.48 -10.13
CA ALA A 159 -9.48 -0.73 -11.08
C ALA A 159 -10.66 0.25 -10.92
N GLU A 160 -11.00 0.62 -9.69
CA GLU A 160 -12.03 1.61 -9.36
C GLU A 160 -11.63 3.02 -9.83
N VAL A 161 -10.44 3.47 -9.44
CA VAL A 161 -9.88 4.76 -9.87
C VAL A 161 -9.80 4.82 -11.40
N THR A 162 -9.41 3.74 -12.07
CA THR A 162 -9.40 3.69 -13.53
C THR A 162 -10.80 3.90 -14.13
N ARG A 163 -11.83 3.25 -13.57
CA ARG A 163 -13.21 3.42 -14.07
C ARG A 163 -13.66 4.87 -13.94
N LEU A 164 -13.32 5.51 -12.83
CA LEU A 164 -13.68 6.89 -12.58
C LEU A 164 -12.91 7.85 -13.49
N LEU A 165 -11.59 7.74 -13.59
CA LEU A 165 -10.80 8.60 -14.47
C LEU A 165 -11.18 8.46 -15.95
N ARG A 166 -11.74 7.32 -16.37
CA ARG A 166 -12.29 7.15 -17.73
C ARG A 166 -13.48 8.07 -18.00
N THR A 167 -14.24 8.51 -16.98
CA THR A 167 -15.34 9.47 -17.17
C THR A 167 -14.83 10.90 -17.40
N MET A 168 -13.60 11.18 -16.98
CA MET A 168 -12.96 12.49 -17.16
C MET A 168 -12.24 12.65 -18.50
N ARG A 169 -12.16 11.59 -19.30
CA ARG A 169 -11.52 11.66 -20.63
C ARG A 169 -12.39 12.48 -21.59
N GLY A 170 -11.73 13.22 -22.45
CA GLY A 170 -12.38 13.89 -23.59
C GLY A 170 -12.67 12.89 -24.70
N THR A 171 -13.50 13.28 -25.67
CA THR A 171 -13.81 12.45 -26.85
C THR A 171 -12.56 12.09 -27.69
N LYS A 172 -11.55 12.96 -27.66
CA LYS A 172 -10.23 12.75 -28.29
C LYS A 172 -9.16 12.31 -27.30
N GLY A 173 -9.51 12.11 -26.03
CA GLY A 173 -8.61 11.72 -24.96
C GLY A 173 -8.02 10.33 -25.18
N GLY A 174 -6.84 10.09 -24.61
CA GLY A 174 -6.20 8.78 -24.65
C GLY A 174 -6.86 7.76 -23.71
N GLU A 175 -6.36 6.53 -23.75
CA GLU A 175 -6.79 5.49 -22.82
C GLU A 175 -6.36 5.79 -21.37
N ILE A 176 -7.16 5.32 -20.42
CA ILE A 176 -6.74 5.22 -19.02
C ILE A 176 -6.30 3.77 -18.76
N ALA A 177 -5.00 3.56 -18.68
CA ALA A 177 -4.38 2.24 -18.56
C ALA A 177 -4.46 1.71 -17.12
N LYS A 178 -4.76 0.41 -16.98
CA LYS A 178 -4.69 -0.32 -15.71
C LYS A 178 -3.35 -1.01 -15.61
N LEU A 179 -2.52 -0.63 -14.64
CA LEU A 179 -1.12 -1.04 -14.53
C LEU A 179 -0.88 -1.80 -13.21
N PHE A 180 -1.47 -2.99 -13.06
CA PHE A 180 -1.26 -3.86 -11.88
C PHE A 180 -1.18 -5.35 -12.26
N ALA A 181 -0.50 -6.15 -11.44
CA ALA A 181 -0.32 -7.58 -11.65
C ALA A 181 -1.55 -8.37 -11.19
N LYS A 182 -2.48 -8.66 -12.09
CA LYS A 182 -3.58 -9.61 -11.84
C LYS A 182 -3.82 -10.55 -13.01
N HIS A 183 -4.02 -9.98 -14.20
CA HIS A 183 -4.30 -10.74 -15.42
C HIS A 183 -3.28 -10.51 -16.54
N PHE A 184 -2.41 -9.50 -16.41
CA PHE A 184 -1.42 -9.15 -17.42
C PHE A 184 0.01 -9.33 -16.88
N LYS A 185 0.83 -10.03 -17.66
CA LYS A 185 2.28 -10.15 -17.45
C LYS A 185 2.96 -8.80 -17.66
N LEU A 186 4.21 -8.67 -17.21
CA LEU A 186 4.97 -7.42 -17.36
C LEU A 186 5.14 -7.04 -18.84
N GLN A 187 5.55 -8.01 -19.65
CA GLN A 187 5.78 -7.80 -21.07
C GLN A 187 4.51 -7.42 -21.83
N GLU A 188 3.36 -8.00 -21.49
CA GLU A 188 2.07 -7.67 -22.12
C GLU A 188 1.68 -6.21 -21.84
N HIS A 189 1.96 -5.68 -20.64
CA HIS A 189 1.79 -4.25 -20.35
C HIS A 189 2.78 -3.40 -21.15
N ALA A 190 4.04 -3.83 -21.28
CA ALA A 190 5.03 -3.10 -22.05
C ALA A 190 4.63 -2.96 -23.52
N GLU A 191 4.23 -4.06 -24.15
CA GLU A 191 3.72 -4.07 -25.53
C GLU A 191 2.45 -3.23 -25.67
N TYR A 192 1.55 -3.26 -24.67
CA TYR A 192 0.34 -2.45 -24.66
C TYR A 192 0.67 -0.95 -24.65
N LEU A 193 1.60 -0.52 -23.80
CA LEU A 193 2.03 0.88 -23.71
C LEU A 193 2.71 1.35 -25.00
N GLN A 194 3.54 0.51 -25.62
CA GLN A 194 4.22 0.84 -26.87
C GLN A 194 3.25 1.09 -28.04
N ARG A 195 2.07 0.44 -28.06
CA ARG A 195 1.09 0.61 -29.15
C ARG A 195 -0.03 1.61 -28.85
N THR A 196 -0.23 1.98 -27.58
CA THR A 196 -1.42 2.71 -27.15
C THR A 196 -1.11 4.16 -26.75
N ALA A 197 -1.94 5.09 -27.23
CA ALA A 197 -1.95 6.46 -26.72
C ALA A 197 -2.68 6.49 -25.37
N VAL A 198 -1.92 6.56 -24.28
CA VAL A 198 -2.45 6.57 -22.90
C VAL A 198 -2.45 8.00 -22.39
N ALA A 199 -3.59 8.47 -21.87
CA ALA A 199 -3.69 9.76 -21.19
C ALA A 199 -3.31 9.66 -19.71
N GLY A 200 -3.69 8.56 -19.04
CA GLY A 200 -3.36 8.31 -17.64
C GLY A 200 -3.06 6.84 -17.38
N GLY A 201 -2.08 6.56 -16.53
CA GLY A 201 -1.78 5.21 -16.04
C GLY A 201 -2.15 5.08 -14.56
N VAL A 202 -2.99 4.12 -14.21
CA VAL A 202 -3.44 3.86 -12.84
C VAL A 202 -2.99 2.48 -12.43
N GLY A 203 -2.27 2.35 -11.32
CA GLY A 203 -1.64 1.08 -10.99
C GLY A 203 -1.22 0.92 -9.54
N THR A 204 -0.55 -0.20 -9.29
CA THR A 204 0.18 -0.43 -8.03
C THR A 204 1.63 -0.01 -8.19
N ALA A 205 2.26 0.44 -7.10
CA ALA A 205 3.64 0.90 -7.11
C ALA A 205 4.59 -0.14 -7.76
N GLY A 206 4.49 -1.39 -7.34
CA GLY A 206 5.37 -2.47 -7.84
C GLY A 206 5.20 -2.82 -9.33
N ARG A 207 4.10 -2.44 -9.98
CA ARG A 207 3.97 -2.61 -11.44
C ARG A 207 4.43 -1.35 -12.18
N ILE A 208 4.10 -0.18 -11.64
CA ILE A 208 4.52 1.10 -12.21
C ILE A 208 6.05 1.20 -12.20
N GLY A 209 6.70 0.87 -11.07
CA GLY A 209 8.16 0.88 -10.95
C GLY A 209 8.84 0.02 -12.01
N LYS A 210 8.36 -1.22 -12.22
CA LYS A 210 8.88 -2.10 -13.28
C LYS A 210 8.65 -1.58 -14.70
N LEU A 211 7.51 -0.93 -14.95
CA LEU A 211 7.24 -0.33 -16.25
C LEU A 211 8.10 0.91 -16.52
N LEU A 212 8.46 1.66 -15.46
CA LEU A 212 9.38 2.80 -15.52
C LEU A 212 10.84 2.38 -15.67
N GLY A 213 11.29 1.37 -14.92
CA GLY A 213 12.70 1.02 -14.80
C GLY A 213 13.14 -0.26 -15.51
N GLU A 214 12.35 -1.35 -15.44
CA GLU A 214 12.77 -2.64 -16.04
C GLU A 214 12.49 -2.69 -17.55
N THR A 215 11.30 -2.27 -17.97
CA THR A 215 10.90 -2.30 -19.39
C THR A 215 11.01 -0.96 -20.11
N GLU A 216 11.11 0.13 -19.34
CA GLU A 216 11.10 1.52 -19.82
C GLU A 216 9.94 1.85 -20.78
N SER A 217 8.85 1.07 -20.72
CA SER A 217 7.69 1.19 -21.62
C SER A 217 6.69 2.26 -21.17
N LEU A 218 6.74 2.66 -19.89
CA LEU A 218 5.98 3.78 -19.35
C LEU A 218 6.85 5.04 -19.41
N SER A 219 6.61 5.88 -20.41
CA SER A 219 7.44 7.06 -20.66
C SER A 219 7.02 8.24 -19.79
N LEU A 220 8.02 8.95 -19.25
CA LEU A 220 7.83 10.19 -18.49
C LEU A 220 7.70 11.43 -19.39
N LYS A 221 7.84 11.29 -20.72
CA LYS A 221 7.97 12.41 -21.67
C LYS A 221 6.81 13.42 -21.60
N ALA A 222 5.60 12.95 -21.31
CA ALA A 222 4.41 13.78 -21.20
C ALA A 222 3.88 13.88 -19.77
N LEU A 223 4.55 13.25 -18.80
CA LEU A 223 4.09 13.21 -17.42
C LEU A 223 4.18 14.61 -16.81
N THR A 224 3.12 15.03 -16.14
CA THR A 224 3.12 16.27 -15.35
C THR A 224 2.70 16.05 -13.90
N HIS A 225 1.93 14.99 -13.62
CA HIS A 225 1.45 14.71 -12.27
C HIS A 225 1.65 13.25 -11.93
N ILE A 226 2.20 13.01 -10.74
CA ILE A 226 2.17 11.71 -10.07
C ILE A 226 1.32 11.82 -8.82
N VAL A 227 0.18 11.15 -8.82
CA VAL A 227 -0.78 11.17 -7.71
C VAL A 227 -0.61 9.90 -6.89
N VAL A 228 -0.45 10.04 -5.58
CA VAL A 228 -0.38 8.93 -4.63
C VAL A 228 -1.65 8.88 -3.80
N ASP A 229 -2.35 7.75 -3.83
CA ASP A 229 -3.59 7.51 -3.09
C ASP A 229 -3.31 7.28 -1.61
N ALA A 230 -3.37 8.37 -0.84
CA ALA A 230 -3.34 8.40 0.61
C ALA A 230 -4.75 8.20 1.22
N SER A 231 -5.81 8.46 0.43
CA SER A 231 -7.21 8.39 0.85
C SER A 231 -7.71 6.97 1.15
N HIS A 232 -7.24 5.99 0.37
CA HIS A 232 -7.72 4.62 0.48
C HIS A 232 -7.06 3.86 1.63
N ARG A 233 -7.90 3.21 2.45
CA ARG A 233 -7.49 2.33 3.54
C ARG A 233 -7.93 0.89 3.27
N ASP A 234 -7.06 -0.06 3.59
CA ASP A 234 -7.43 -1.48 3.54
C ASP A 234 -8.33 -1.89 4.72
N ALA A 235 -8.71 -3.17 4.79
CA ALA A 235 -9.54 -3.70 5.88
C ALA A 235 -8.89 -3.60 7.28
N LYS A 236 -7.59 -3.30 7.35
CA LYS A 236 -6.83 -3.05 8.58
C LYS A 236 -6.52 -1.57 8.78
N MET A 237 -7.23 -0.70 8.05
CA MET A 237 -7.10 0.75 8.09
C MET A 237 -5.75 1.31 7.61
N ARG A 238 -4.96 0.50 6.90
CA ARG A 238 -3.63 0.88 6.41
C ARG A 238 -3.70 1.55 5.05
N THR A 239 -2.89 2.59 4.86
CA THR A 239 -2.66 3.29 3.60
C THR A 239 -1.53 2.62 2.79
N ILE A 240 -1.26 3.16 1.60
CA ILE A 240 -0.12 2.75 0.77
C ILE A 240 1.24 2.95 1.48
N PHE A 241 1.33 3.87 2.44
CA PHE A 241 2.57 4.21 3.15
C PHE A 241 2.85 3.30 4.36
N ASP A 242 1.80 2.71 4.93
CA ASP A 242 1.88 1.93 6.17
C ASP A 242 2.35 0.49 5.90
N ILE A 243 1.90 -0.09 4.78
CA ILE A 243 2.25 -1.46 4.39
C ILE A 243 3.71 -1.47 3.89
N PRO A 244 4.64 -2.18 4.55
CA PRO A 244 6.07 -2.14 4.21
C PRO A 244 6.33 -2.46 2.74
N GLU A 245 5.69 -3.49 2.20
CA GLU A 245 5.92 -3.94 0.82
C GLU A 245 5.47 -2.89 -0.21
N THR A 246 4.33 -2.23 0.01
CA THR A 246 3.88 -1.17 -0.90
C THR A 246 4.68 0.11 -0.74
N ARG A 247 5.07 0.47 0.49
CA ARG A 247 5.95 1.62 0.75
C ARG A 247 7.31 1.41 0.10
N GLU A 248 7.89 0.23 0.23
CA GLU A 248 9.17 -0.11 -0.39
C GLU A 248 9.08 -0.03 -1.91
N ALA A 249 8.05 -0.62 -2.52
CA ALA A 249 7.83 -0.51 -3.95
C ALA A 249 7.64 0.96 -4.39
N LEU A 250 6.90 1.76 -3.62
CA LEU A 250 6.65 3.17 -3.91
C LEU A 250 7.96 3.98 -3.85
N MET A 251 8.73 3.84 -2.77
CA MET A 251 9.92 4.65 -2.53
C MET A 251 11.13 4.17 -3.33
N ARG A 252 11.32 2.85 -3.50
CA ARG A 252 12.46 2.28 -4.23
C ARG A 252 12.21 2.22 -5.73
N GLU A 253 11.09 1.64 -6.16
CA GLU A 253 10.89 1.34 -7.57
C GLU A 253 10.30 2.53 -8.35
N VAL A 254 9.46 3.34 -7.70
CA VAL A 254 8.86 4.52 -8.36
C VAL A 254 9.68 5.77 -8.09
N PHE A 255 9.71 6.26 -6.84
CA PHE A 255 10.40 7.50 -6.50
C PHE A 255 11.94 7.38 -6.46
N GLY A 256 12.47 6.15 -6.45
CA GLY A 256 13.90 5.88 -6.65
C GLY A 256 14.31 5.84 -8.13
N ASN A 257 13.36 5.95 -9.08
CA ASN A 257 13.69 6.07 -10.49
C ASN A 257 14.35 7.43 -10.77
N GLN A 258 15.61 7.43 -11.22
CA GLN A 258 16.39 8.65 -11.41
C GLN A 258 15.78 9.60 -12.45
N ALA A 259 15.18 9.08 -13.52
CA ALA A 259 14.55 9.91 -14.55
C ALA A 259 13.32 10.64 -14.00
N LEU A 260 12.52 9.97 -13.15
CA LEU A 260 11.39 10.59 -12.46
C LEU A 260 11.88 11.63 -11.45
N LYS A 261 12.88 11.30 -10.62
CA LYS A 261 13.48 12.24 -9.66
C LYS A 261 13.95 13.51 -10.35
N ASN A 262 14.72 13.38 -11.45
CA ASN A 262 15.19 14.51 -12.23
C ASN A 262 14.04 15.34 -12.83
N ALA A 263 12.95 14.70 -13.27
CA ALA A 263 11.80 15.41 -13.79
C ALA A 263 11.04 16.19 -12.70
N ILE A 264 11.00 15.66 -11.48
CA ILE A 264 10.43 16.33 -10.31
C ILE A 264 11.30 17.50 -9.86
N ASP A 265 12.61 17.30 -9.74
CA ASP A 265 13.57 18.34 -9.36
C ASP A 265 13.59 19.49 -10.38
N ALA A 266 13.39 19.19 -11.66
CA ALA A 266 13.26 20.18 -12.73
C ALA A 266 11.88 20.87 -12.79
N GLY A 267 10.95 20.55 -11.88
CA GLY A 267 9.60 21.10 -11.84
C GLY A 267 8.69 20.68 -13.01
N LYS A 268 9.08 19.65 -13.79
CA LYS A 268 8.29 19.14 -14.91
C LYS A 268 7.17 18.22 -14.44
N VAL A 269 7.39 17.54 -13.31
CA VAL A 269 6.43 16.64 -12.67
C VAL A 269 6.20 17.11 -11.23
N THR A 270 4.96 17.17 -10.80
CA THR A 270 4.60 17.44 -9.40
C THR A 270 4.00 16.21 -8.73
N ILE A 271 4.33 16.02 -7.45
CA ILE A 271 3.76 15.00 -6.58
C ILE A 271 2.46 15.55 -5.99
N VAL A 272 1.40 14.77 -6.05
CA VAL A 272 0.10 15.11 -5.46
C VAL A 272 -0.29 13.99 -4.49
N LEU A 273 -0.61 14.35 -3.25
CA LEU A 273 -1.18 13.40 -2.29
C LEU A 273 -2.70 13.52 -2.34
N PHE A 274 -3.37 12.43 -2.69
CA PHE A 274 -4.83 12.35 -2.73
C PHE A 274 -5.37 11.61 -1.52
#